data_AF-A0ABD5XWE7-F1
#
_entry.id   AF-A0ABD5XWE7-F1
#
_cell.length_a   1.000
_cell.length_b   1.000
_cell.length_c   1.000
_cell.angle_alpha   90.00
_cell.angle_beta   90.00
_cell.angle_gamma   90.00
#
_symmetry.space_group_name_H-M   'P 1'
#
loop_
_entity.id
_entity.type
_entity.pdbx_description
1 polymer ?
#
loop_
_entity_poly.entity_id
_entity_poly.type
_entity_poly.pdbx_seq_one_letter_code
_entity_poly.pdbx_strand_id
1 'polypeptide(L)' 'MTLRSGETGTRAESPFAPLYRRARADLLSVPVTDREVETTEGPTHLLTAGDPDAPPLLLLQGANVTNPVTLS' A
#
# COMPACT_ATOMS: atom_id res chain seq x y z
N MET A 1 -4.23 28.53 15.32
CA MET A 1 -4.69 27.22 15.81
C MET A 1 -3.53 26.26 15.65
N THR A 2 -2.77 26.05 16.72
CA THR A 2 -1.54 25.25 16.72
C THR A 2 -1.93 23.78 16.97
N LEU A 3 -1.73 22.89 15.99
CA LEU A 3 -1.93 21.46 16.19
C LEU A 3 -0.75 20.90 16.97
N ARG A 4 -1.04 20.25 18.10
CA ARG A 4 -0.07 19.62 19.00
C ARG A 4 0.38 18.28 18.41
N SER A 5 1.67 18.00 18.53
CA SER A 5 2.28 16.68 18.34
C SER A 5 1.64 15.63 19.26
N GLY A 6 1.49 14.40 18.75
CA GLY A 6 1.61 13.20 19.59
C GLY A 6 0.35 12.40 19.92
N GLU A 7 -0.58 12.19 18.98
CA GLU A 7 -1.53 11.08 19.10
C GLU A 7 -1.12 9.94 18.16
N THR A 8 -0.40 8.96 18.69
CA THR A 8 -0.28 7.62 18.10
C THR A 8 -1.61 6.91 18.28
N GLY A 9 -2.67 7.42 17.65
CA GLY A 9 -3.94 6.73 17.57
C GLY A 9 -3.74 5.49 16.72
N THR A 10 -4.01 4.31 17.25
CA THR A 10 -4.05 3.08 16.45
C THR A 10 -5.03 3.32 15.30
N ARG A 11 -4.52 3.41 14.07
CA ARG A 11 -5.37 3.57 12.88
C ARG A 11 -6.32 2.39 12.85
N ALA A 12 -7.62 2.65 12.96
CA ALA A 12 -8.61 1.59 12.85
C ALA A 12 -8.41 0.86 11.52
N GLU A 13 -8.32 -0.47 11.58
CA GLU A 13 -8.16 -1.29 10.38
C GLU A 13 -9.34 -1.04 9.45
N SER A 14 -9.05 -0.83 8.16
CA SER A 14 -10.09 -0.62 7.16
C SER A 14 -11.02 -1.84 7.13
N PRO A 15 -12.36 -1.66 7.02
CA PRO A 15 -13.28 -2.80 6.84
C PRO A 15 -12.98 -3.61 5.57
N PHE A 16 -12.21 -3.04 4.64
CA PHE A 16 -11.78 -3.70 3.41
C PHE A 16 -10.45 -4.46 3.54
N ALA A 17 -9.77 -4.42 4.68
CA ALA A 17 -8.48 -5.09 4.87
C ALA A 17 -8.53 -6.62 4.62
N PRO A 18 -9.59 -7.36 5.03
CA PRO A 18 -9.71 -8.77 4.68
C PRO A 18 -9.84 -9.02 3.17
N LEU A 19 -10.59 -8.16 2.47
CA LEU A 19 -10.76 -8.23 1.01
C LEU A 19 -9.43 -7.98 0.30
N TYR A 20 -8.70 -6.96 0.73
CA TYR A 20 -7.38 -6.62 0.21
C TYR A 20 -6.38 -7.77 0.40
N ARG A 21 -6.32 -8.35 1.60
CA ARG A 21 -5.42 -9.48 1.92
C ARG A 21 -5.73 -10.70 1.06
N ARG A 22 -7.01 -11.03 0.88
CA ARG A 22 -7.44 -12.13 0.02
C ARG A 22 -7.05 -11.86 -1.43
N ALA A 23 -7.34 -10.67 -1.95
CA ALA A 23 -7.05 -10.35 -3.34
C ALA A 23 -5.53 -10.36 -3.64
N ARG A 24 -4.70 -9.95 -2.68
CA ARG A 24 -3.23 -10.12 -2.78
C ARG A 24 -2.81 -11.58 -2.87
N ALA A 25 -3.37 -12.45 -2.03
CA ALA A 25 -3.04 -13.87 -2.01
C ALA A 25 -3.52 -14.60 -3.27
N ASP A 26 -4.69 -14.24 -3.78
CA ASP A 26 -5.35 -14.95 -4.87
C ASP A 26 -4.91 -14.46 -6.27
N LEU A 27 -4.52 -13.18 -6.42
CA LEU A 27 -4.33 -12.54 -7.74
C LEU A 27 -2.88 -12.24 -8.11
N LEU A 28 -1.96 -12.14 -7.14
CA LEU A 28 -0.56 -11.83 -7.42
C LEU A 28 0.24 -13.12 -7.61
N SER A 29 0.80 -13.30 -8.81
CA SER A 29 1.63 -14.46 -9.17
C SER A 29 3.11 -14.29 -8.80
N VAL A 30 3.50 -13.09 -8.39
CA VAL A 30 4.88 -12.75 -8.01
C VAL A 30 5.00 -12.49 -6.50
N PRO A 31 6.15 -12.80 -5.88
CA PRO A 31 6.40 -12.40 -4.50
C PRO A 31 6.34 -10.88 -4.35
N VAL A 32 5.60 -10.42 -3.35
CA VAL A 32 5.50 -9.00 -3.00
C VAL A 32 5.82 -8.79 -1.52
N THR A 33 6.43 -7.65 -1.19
CA THR A 33 6.68 -7.23 0.20
C THR A 33 5.86 -5.99 0.53
N ASP A 34 5.36 -5.91 1.76
CA ASP A 34 4.70 -4.71 2.30
C ASP A 34 5.74 -3.69 2.76
N ARG A 35 5.54 -2.43 2.41
CA ARG A 35 6.33 -1.32 2.90
C ARG A 35 5.43 -0.13 3.21
N GLU A 36 5.80 0.65 4.22
CA GLU A 36 5.22 1.96 4.46
C GLU A 36 6.29 3.04 4.27
N VAL A 37 5.89 4.18 3.70
CA VAL A 37 6.73 5.38 3.60
C VAL A 37 5.97 6.56 4.17
N GLU A 38 6.64 7.35 5.00
CA GLU A 38 6.08 8.59 5.54
C GLU A 38 6.00 9.66 4.45
N THR A 39 4.87 10.36 4.42
CA THR A 39 4.65 11.53 3.55
C THR A 39 4.12 12.69 4.38
N THR A 40 4.02 13.88 3.79
CA THR A 40 3.43 15.05 4.46
C THR A 40 1.97 14.83 4.87
N GLU A 41 1.26 13.92 4.20
CA GLU A 41 -0.14 13.57 4.46
C GLU A 41 -0.29 12.30 5.32
N GLY A 42 0.83 11.78 5.85
CA GLY A 42 0.89 10.54 6.64
C GLY A 42 1.45 9.34 5.87
N PRO A 43 1.38 8.13 6.46
CA PRO A 43 1.98 6.94 5.89
C PRO A 43 1.25 6.48 4.62
N THR A 44 2.02 6.19 3.59
CA THR A 44 1.57 5.55 2.35
C THR A 44 2.03 4.10 2.34
N HIS A 45 1.09 3.18 2.13
CA HIS A 45 1.35 1.75 1.99
C HIS A 45 1.73 1.39 0.55
N LEU A 46 2.73 0.54 0.39
CA LEU A 46 3.26 0.09 -0.90
C LEU A 46 3.40 -1.43 -0.91
N LEU A 47 3.24 -1.98 -2.11
CA LEU A 47 3.73 -3.31 -2.44
C LEU A 47 4.97 -3.17 -3.32
N THR A 48 6.06 -3.83 -2.95
CA THR A 48 7.29 -3.90 -3.76
C THR A 48 7.50 -5.29 -4.33
N ALA A 49 8.02 -5.37 -5.54
CA ALA A 49 8.29 -6.62 -6.26
C ALA A 49 9.47 -6.45 -7.23
N GLY A 50 10.10 -7.55 -7.61
CA GLY A 50 11.19 -7.56 -8.58
C GLY A 50 12.58 -7.32 -7.97
N ASP A 51 13.56 -7.16 -8.85
CA ASP A 51 14.97 -6.95 -8.51
C ASP A 51 15.19 -5.51 -8.01
N PRO A 52 15.76 -5.31 -6.80
CA PRO A 52 16.05 -3.97 -6.27
C PRO A 52 17.09 -3.18 -7.10
N ASP A 53 17.91 -3.84 -7.92
CA ASP A 53 18.93 -3.20 -8.75
C ASP A 53 18.45 -2.93 -10.19
N ALA A 54 17.23 -3.35 -10.54
CA ALA A 54 16.62 -3.05 -11.84
C ALA A 54 16.11 -1.59 -11.93
N PRO A 55 15.91 -1.03 -13.15
CA PRO A 55 15.29 0.29 -13.31
C PRO A 55 13.93 0.38 -12.61
N PRO A 56 13.67 1.44 -11.81
CA PRO A 56 12.46 1.52 -11.01
C PRO A 56 11.20 1.79 -11.85
N LEU A 57 10.10 1.14 -11.48
CA LEU A 57 8.77 1.38 -12.03
C LEU A 57 7.80 1.70 -10.89
N LEU A 58 7.04 2.79 -11.02
CA LEU A 58 5.98 3.17 -10.10
C LEU A 58 4.61 2.96 -10.75
N LEU A 59 3.77 2.17 -10.10
CA LEU A 59 2.40 1.91 -10.52
C LEU A 59 1.43 2.64 -9.59
N LEU A 60 0.62 3.53 -10.15
CA LEU A 60 -0.47 4.20 -9.45
C LEU A 60 -1.79 3.63 -9.96
N GLN A 61 -2.57 3.07 -9.06
CA GLN A 61 -3.86 2.50 -9.41
C GLN A 61 -4.87 3.56 -9.88
N GLY A 62 -5.82 3.14 -10.71
CA GLY A 62 -6.97 3.97 -11.07
C GLY A 62 -7.93 4.21 -9.89
N ALA A 63 -8.72 5.28 -9.98
CA ALA A 63 -9.70 5.62 -8.94
C ALA A 63 -10.74 4.51 -8.72
N ASN A 64 -11.12 4.28 -7.46
CA ASN A 64 -12.10 3.28 -6.99
C ASN A 64 -11.73 1.79 -7.19
N VAL A 65 -10.51 1.52 -7.65
CA VAL A 65 -9.91 0.19 -7.58
C VAL A 65 -9.19 0.12 -6.23
N THR A 66 -9.44 -0.92 -5.44
CA THR A 66 -8.48 -1.30 -4.37
C THR A 66 -7.28 -1.88 -5.09
N ASN A 67 -6.04 -1.66 -4.64
CA ASN A 67 -4.88 -2.14 -5.41
C ASN A 67 -4.77 -3.65 -5.20
N PRO A 68 -5.28 -4.46 -6.14
CA PRO A 68 -4.41 -5.46 -6.70
C PRO A 68 -4.58 -5.43 -8.21
N VAL A 69 -3.56 -5.84 -8.96
CA VAL A 69 -3.71 -6.08 -10.40
C VAL A 69 -3.78 -4.78 -11.22
N THR A 70 -2.65 -4.10 -11.34
CA THR A 70 -2.29 -3.56 -12.66
C THR A 70 -1.10 -4.38 -13.13
N LEU A 71 -1.13 -4.84 -14.39
CA LEU A 71 -0.25 -5.83 -15.01
C LEU A 71 -0.74 -7.29 -14.89
N SER A 72 -1.82 -7.59 -15.62
CA SER A 72 -1.92 -8.86 -16.37
C SER A 72 -1.13 -8.74 -17.66
#